data_AF-A0A7C5QIA7-F1
#
_entry.id   AF-A0A7C5QIA7-F1
#
_cell.length_a   1.000
_cell.length_b   1.000
_cell.length_c   1.000
_cell.angle_alpha   90.00
_cell.angle_beta   90.00
_cell.angle_gamma   90.00
#
_symmetry.space_group_name_H-M   'P 1'
#
loop_
_entity.id
_entity.type
_entity.pdbx_description
1 polymer ?
#
loop_
_entity_poly.entity_id
_entity_poly.type
_entity_poly.pdbx_seq_one_letter_code
_entity_poly.pdbx_strand_id
1 'polypeptide(L)'
;MYLSSATGEAWASRAVGFDAVRFIARSEQPAPPQTCAVTPVLGFGNVWANNASVRSALGCATRAESPVWLGEETFEHGRMFWRQDTATIYVLYDDGTWQQFADSWHAGDPEIDPNIVAPAGLYQPKRGFGKVWRENPAVRSKLGWGTIEERGLNGAIQPFERGLMLWSPQLGIHALYNSGRWQRF
;
A
#
# COMPACT_ATOMS: atom_id res chain seq x y z
N MET A 1 12.64 59.40 -59.99
CA MET A 1 11.59 59.84 -60.92
C MET A 1 10.30 59.90 -60.12
N TYR A 2 9.77 61.10 -59.88
CA TYR A 2 8.51 61.29 -59.14
C TYR A 2 7.32 60.89 -60.03
N LEU A 3 6.39 60.11 -59.48
CA LEU A 3 4.97 60.20 -59.84
C LEU A 3 4.14 60.04 -58.57
N SER A 4 3.40 61.09 -58.25
CA SER A 4 2.41 61.20 -57.19
C SER A 4 1.00 60.89 -57.68
N SER A 5 0.13 60.58 -56.70
CA SER A 5 -1.34 60.74 -56.68
C SER A 5 -2.14 59.60 -57.35
N ALA A 6 -3.35 59.23 -56.94
CA ALA A 6 -4.26 59.72 -55.91
C ALA A 6 -5.29 58.60 -55.64
N THR A 7 -5.60 58.32 -54.37
CA THR A 7 -6.93 57.97 -53.85
C THR A 7 -6.78 57.66 -52.36
N GLY A 8 -7.11 58.66 -51.53
CA GLY A 8 -7.11 58.54 -50.08
C GLY A 8 -8.36 57.84 -49.59
N GLU A 9 -8.35 56.51 -49.54
CA GLU A 9 -9.33 55.73 -48.80
C GLU A 9 -8.62 54.82 -47.80
N ALA A 10 -8.96 55.02 -46.53
CA ALA A 10 -8.44 54.26 -45.40
C ALA A 10 -9.23 52.95 -45.27
N TRP A 11 -8.72 51.88 -45.86
CA TRP A 11 -9.20 50.53 -45.57
C TRP A 11 -8.51 50.07 -44.29
N ALA A 12 -9.23 50.12 -43.17
CA ALA A 12 -8.76 49.57 -41.91
C ALA A 12 -8.67 48.04 -42.01
N SER A 13 -7.50 47.52 -42.34
CA SER A 13 -7.17 46.11 -42.11
C SER A 13 -7.09 45.89 -40.61
N ARG A 14 -8.13 45.28 -40.03
CA ARG A 14 -8.10 44.77 -38.65
C ARG A 14 -6.97 43.76 -38.55
N ALA A 15 -5.86 44.15 -37.93
CA ALA A 15 -4.89 43.21 -37.41
C ALA A 15 -5.57 42.45 -36.27
N VAL A 16 -5.96 41.20 -36.52
CA VAL A 16 -6.31 40.25 -35.46
C VAL A 16 -4.99 39.90 -34.78
N GLY A 17 -4.64 40.66 -33.73
CA GLY A 17 -3.54 40.32 -32.85
C GLY A 17 -3.92 39.08 -32.04
N PHE A 18 -3.38 37.92 -32.44
CA PHE A 18 -3.38 36.77 -31.55
C PHE A 18 -2.38 37.06 -30.44
N ASP A 19 -2.90 37.42 -29.27
CA ASP A 19 -2.11 37.59 -28.06
C ASP A 19 -1.58 36.21 -27.64
N ALA A 20 -0.32 35.94 -27.99
CA ALA A 20 0.35 34.71 -27.61
C ALA A 20 0.63 34.77 -26.10
N VAL A 21 -0.33 34.34 -25.30
CA VAL A 21 -0.11 34.09 -23.88
C VAL A 21 0.89 32.95 -23.76
N ARG A 22 2.17 33.30 -23.65
CA ARG A 22 3.24 32.36 -23.31
C ARG A 22 2.96 31.89 -21.89
N PHE A 23 2.42 30.67 -21.75
CA PHE A 23 2.39 29.98 -20.48
C PHE A 23 3.83 29.79 -20.01
N ILE A 24 4.31 30.70 -19.17
CA ILE A 24 5.51 30.45 -18.39
C ILE A 24 5.10 29.36 -17.42
N ALA A 25 5.55 28.13 -17.68
CA ALA A 25 5.42 27.04 -16.71
C ALA A 25 5.90 27.59 -15.37
N ARG A 26 5.00 27.68 -14.39
CA ARG A 26 5.42 27.88 -13.00
C ARG A 26 6.38 26.75 -12.73
N SER A 27 7.65 27.06 -12.49
CA SER A 27 8.58 26.11 -11.92
C SER A 27 7.90 25.56 -10.67
N GLU A 28 7.51 24.29 -10.69
CA GLU A 28 7.17 23.58 -9.47
C GLU A 28 8.43 23.66 -8.60
N GLN A 29 8.39 24.58 -7.64
CA GLN A 29 9.43 24.69 -6.64
C GLN A 29 9.54 23.30 -5.99
N PRO A 30 10.73 22.67 -5.96
CA PRO A 30 10.86 21.37 -5.35
C PRO A 30 10.26 21.45 -3.94
N ALA A 31 9.30 20.58 -3.64
CA ALA A 31 8.73 20.52 -2.30
C ALA A 31 9.88 20.43 -1.31
N PRO A 32 9.90 21.24 -0.23
CA PRO A 32 10.97 21.19 0.75
C PRO A 32 11.17 19.73 1.20
N PRO A 33 12.42 19.26 1.37
CA PRO A 33 12.68 17.90 1.81
C PRO A 33 11.91 17.68 3.12
N GLN A 34 11.03 16.67 3.14
CA GLN A 34 10.24 16.32 4.31
C GLN A 34 11.21 15.86 5.40
N THR A 35 11.56 16.75 6.33
CA THR A 35 12.37 16.40 7.51
C THR A 35 11.45 15.72 8.51
N CYS A 36 11.35 14.40 8.41
CA CYS A 36 10.56 13.60 9.35
C CYS A 36 11.18 13.64 10.74
N ALA A 37 10.35 13.79 11.78
CA ALA A 37 10.80 13.72 13.18
C ALA A 37 11.39 12.35 13.52
N VAL A 38 10.82 11.28 12.94
CA VAL A 38 11.38 9.94 12.98
C VAL A 38 11.80 9.55 11.57
N THR A 39 13.09 9.26 11.40
CA THR A 39 13.60 8.71 10.13
C THR A 39 13.60 7.20 10.24
N PRO A 40 12.92 6.45 9.34
CA PRO A 40 13.00 5.00 9.32
C PRO A 40 14.44 4.55 9.02
N VAL A 41 14.87 3.46 9.64
CA VAL A 41 16.24 2.92 9.54
C VAL A 41 16.19 1.45 9.07
N LEU A 42 17.36 0.82 8.90
CA LEU A 42 17.47 -0.59 8.50
C LEU A 42 16.71 -0.89 7.18
N GLY A 43 16.00 -2.02 7.12
CA GLY A 43 15.24 -2.43 5.94
C GLY A 43 14.13 -1.46 5.58
N PHE A 44 13.34 -1.00 6.55
CA PHE A 44 12.26 -0.03 6.30
C PHE A 44 12.81 1.33 5.84
N GLY A 45 13.92 1.77 6.44
CA GLY A 45 14.65 2.96 6.03
C GLY A 45 15.16 2.87 4.60
N ASN A 46 15.74 1.73 4.22
CA ASN A 46 16.19 1.49 2.85
C ASN A 46 15.03 1.57 1.84
N VAL A 47 13.90 0.90 2.12
CA VAL A 47 12.71 0.95 1.25
C VAL A 47 12.18 2.38 1.14
N TRP A 48 12.03 3.08 2.26
CA TRP A 48 11.49 4.44 2.30
C TRP A 48 12.42 5.48 1.64
N ALA A 49 13.74 5.37 1.84
CA ALA A 49 14.74 6.29 1.31
C ALA A 49 15.01 6.09 -0.19
N ASN A 50 14.84 4.88 -0.72
CA ASN A 50 15.13 4.58 -2.13
C ASN A 50 13.88 4.49 -3.02
N ASN A 51 12.66 4.54 -2.47
CA ASN A 51 11.42 4.53 -3.25
C ASN A 51 10.60 5.80 -3.01
N ALA A 52 10.66 6.76 -3.95
CA ALA A 52 9.95 8.04 -3.85
C ALA A 52 8.42 7.88 -3.79
N SER A 53 7.86 6.91 -4.51
CA SER A 53 6.43 6.59 -4.48
C SER A 53 5.99 6.05 -3.11
N VAL A 54 6.76 5.13 -2.53
CA VAL A 54 6.52 4.58 -1.19
C VAL A 54 6.57 5.69 -0.14
N ARG A 55 7.60 6.54 -0.21
CA ARG A 55 7.75 7.71 0.68
C ARG A 55 6.56 8.65 0.60
N SER A 56 6.16 9.00 -0.62
CA SER A 56 5.00 9.87 -0.84
C SER A 56 3.71 9.22 -0.32
N ALA A 57 3.51 7.92 -0.54
CA ALA A 57 2.32 7.21 -0.10
C ALA A 57 2.26 7.08 1.43
N LEU A 58 3.33 6.63 2.10
CA LEU A 58 3.37 6.42 3.56
C LEU A 58 3.50 7.71 4.37
N GLY A 59 4.19 8.73 3.85
CA GLY A 59 4.59 9.90 4.63
C GLY A 59 5.72 9.57 5.60
N CYS A 60 5.80 10.34 6.69
CA CYS A 60 6.82 10.15 7.72
C CYS A 60 6.50 8.97 8.64
N ALA A 61 7.55 8.36 9.21
CA ALA A 61 7.37 7.38 10.28
C ALA A 61 6.83 8.08 11.52
N THR A 62 5.86 7.47 12.21
CA THR A 62 5.26 8.06 13.42
C THR A 62 5.89 7.51 14.70
N ARG A 63 6.49 6.32 14.62
CA ARG A 63 7.29 5.70 15.68
C ARG A 63 8.48 4.97 15.08
N ALA A 64 9.46 4.66 15.93
CA ALA A 64 10.56 3.78 15.58
C ALA A 64 10.01 2.38 15.22
N GLU A 65 10.78 1.66 14.40
CA GLU A 65 10.59 0.23 14.17
C GLU A 65 10.58 -0.54 15.50
N SER A 66 9.65 -1.48 15.63
CA SER A 66 9.50 -2.32 16.83
C SER A 66 9.44 -3.80 16.44
N PRO A 67 10.19 -4.68 17.15
CA PRO A 67 10.07 -6.11 16.95
C PRO A 67 8.71 -6.60 17.44
N VAL A 68 8.12 -7.56 16.73
CA VAL A 68 6.82 -8.13 17.08
C VAL A 68 6.79 -9.61 16.73
N TRP A 69 6.13 -10.41 17.57
CA TRP A 69 5.80 -11.79 17.21
C TRP A 69 4.66 -11.78 16.20
N LEU A 70 4.89 -12.44 15.06
CA LEU A 70 3.95 -12.54 13.97
C LEU A 70 3.46 -13.97 13.80
N GLY A 71 2.20 -14.12 13.40
CA GLY A 71 1.70 -15.28 12.68
C GLY A 71 1.69 -14.96 11.19
N GLU A 72 2.00 -15.93 10.35
CA GLU A 72 1.98 -15.77 8.89
C GLU A 72 1.49 -17.06 8.22
N GLU A 73 0.59 -16.92 7.26
CA GLU A 73 0.12 -18.03 6.42
C GLU A 73 0.00 -17.56 4.96
N THR A 74 0.48 -18.37 4.03
CA THR A 74 0.37 -18.09 2.58
C THR A 74 -0.84 -18.83 2.02
N PHE A 75 -1.54 -18.17 1.10
CA PHE A 75 -2.75 -18.68 0.46
C PHE A 75 -2.56 -18.73 -1.06
N GLU A 76 -3.48 -19.38 -1.78
CA GLU A 76 -3.45 -19.48 -3.24
C GLU A 76 -3.37 -18.11 -3.94
N HIS A 77 -4.01 -17.09 -3.36
CA HIS A 77 -4.14 -15.76 -3.96
C HIS A 77 -3.81 -14.62 -2.97
N GLY A 78 -2.97 -14.90 -1.98
CA GLY A 78 -2.57 -13.89 -1.02
C GLY A 78 -1.79 -14.42 0.18
N ARG A 79 -1.87 -13.69 1.28
CA ARG A 79 -1.26 -14.02 2.58
C ARG A 79 -2.02 -13.34 3.70
N MET A 80 -1.97 -13.96 4.88
CA MET A 80 -2.37 -13.32 6.12
C MET A 80 -1.17 -13.14 7.04
N PHE A 81 -1.20 -12.04 7.78
CA PHE A 81 -0.28 -11.77 8.89
C PHE A 81 -1.09 -11.48 10.14
N TRP A 82 -0.70 -12.03 11.28
CA TRP A 82 -1.22 -11.65 12.58
C TRP A 82 -0.09 -11.01 13.39
N ARG A 83 -0.38 -9.98 14.17
CA ARG A 83 0.59 -9.37 15.09
C ARG A 83 0.12 -9.48 16.53
N GLN A 84 1.01 -9.94 17.41
CA GLN A 84 0.67 -10.23 18.81
C GLN A 84 0.28 -8.98 19.62
N ASP A 85 0.99 -7.88 19.44
CA ASP A 85 0.89 -6.68 20.27
C ASP A 85 -0.46 -5.95 20.18
N THR A 86 -1.17 -6.10 19.07
CA THR A 86 -2.48 -5.46 18.82
C THR A 86 -3.56 -6.46 18.41
N ALA A 87 -3.25 -7.76 18.43
CA ALA A 87 -4.14 -8.84 18.00
C ALA A 87 -4.86 -8.51 16.66
N THR A 88 -4.08 -8.06 15.67
CA THR A 88 -4.62 -7.60 14.37
C THR A 88 -4.17 -8.56 13.27
N ILE A 89 -5.11 -8.95 12.43
CA ILE A 89 -4.90 -9.76 11.23
C ILE A 89 -4.93 -8.85 10.01
N TYR A 90 -3.87 -8.85 9.21
CA TYR A 90 -3.83 -8.24 7.89
C TYR A 90 -4.03 -9.32 6.83
N VAL A 91 -4.93 -9.07 5.90
CA VAL A 91 -5.18 -9.90 4.73
C VAL A 91 -4.68 -9.15 3.50
N LEU A 92 -3.66 -9.68 2.84
CA LEU A 92 -3.06 -9.11 1.64
C LEU A 92 -3.36 -10.01 0.45
N TYR A 93 -4.04 -9.47 -0.55
CA TYR A 93 -4.42 -10.18 -1.78
C TYR A 93 -3.42 -9.92 -2.90
N ASP A 94 -3.25 -10.89 -3.80
CA ASP A 94 -2.30 -10.77 -4.93
C ASP A 94 -2.68 -9.69 -5.96
N ASP A 95 -3.91 -9.18 -5.94
CA ASP A 95 -4.32 -8.01 -6.74
C ASP A 95 -3.79 -6.66 -6.20
N GLY A 96 -2.99 -6.71 -5.12
CA GLY A 96 -2.38 -5.57 -4.48
C GLY A 96 -3.30 -4.80 -3.55
N THR A 97 -4.48 -5.33 -3.21
CA THR A 97 -5.36 -4.79 -2.16
C THR A 97 -5.14 -5.49 -0.82
N TRP A 98 -5.45 -4.80 0.28
CA TRP A 98 -5.39 -5.39 1.61
C TRP A 98 -6.51 -4.91 2.52
N GLN A 99 -6.78 -5.68 3.57
CA GLN A 99 -7.75 -5.38 4.62
C GLN A 99 -7.18 -5.77 5.98
N GLN A 100 -7.75 -5.24 7.06
CA GLN A 100 -7.44 -5.68 8.43
C GLN A 100 -8.68 -6.10 9.19
N PHE A 101 -8.48 -7.03 10.11
CA PHE A 101 -9.49 -7.56 11.01
C PHE A 101 -8.90 -7.64 12.43
N ALA A 102 -9.74 -7.42 13.44
CA ALA A 102 -9.37 -7.80 14.79
C ALA A 102 -9.39 -9.32 14.90
N ASP A 103 -8.41 -9.90 15.57
CA ASP A 103 -8.44 -11.32 15.92
C ASP A 103 -9.45 -11.52 17.06
N SER A 104 -10.55 -12.19 16.73
CA SER A 104 -11.63 -12.50 17.66
C SER A 104 -11.65 -13.96 18.08
N TRP A 105 -10.64 -14.75 17.70
CA TRP A 105 -10.51 -16.14 18.10
C TRP A 105 -10.01 -16.21 19.55
N HIS A 106 -10.62 -17.09 20.35
CA HIS A 106 -10.22 -17.33 21.73
C HIS A 106 -9.92 -18.80 21.96
N ALA A 107 -9.12 -19.09 22.99
CA ALA A 107 -8.91 -20.46 23.45
C ALA A 107 -10.26 -21.11 23.80
N GLY A 108 -10.60 -22.19 23.10
CA GLY A 108 -11.90 -22.87 23.21
C GLY A 108 -12.79 -22.72 21.97
N ASP A 109 -12.55 -21.70 21.14
CA ASP A 109 -13.20 -21.60 19.82
C ASP A 109 -12.69 -22.74 18.91
N PRO A 110 -13.53 -23.31 18.03
CA PRO A 110 -13.08 -24.28 17.05
C PRO A 110 -11.92 -23.73 16.20
N GLU A 111 -10.80 -24.44 16.19
CA GLU A 111 -9.65 -24.04 15.36
C GLU A 111 -10.01 -24.12 13.87
N ILE A 112 -10.79 -25.14 13.52
CA ILE A 112 -11.24 -25.47 12.17
C ILE A 112 -12.75 -25.73 12.15
N ASP A 113 -13.32 -25.78 10.94
CA ASP A 113 -14.65 -26.37 10.71
C ASP A 113 -14.48 -27.70 9.98
N PRO A 114 -14.81 -28.84 10.62
CA PRO A 114 -14.60 -30.18 10.05
C PRO A 114 -15.44 -30.46 8.80
N ASN A 115 -16.48 -29.67 8.53
CA ASN A 115 -17.29 -29.80 7.32
C ASN A 115 -16.66 -29.11 6.10
N ILE A 116 -15.62 -28.31 6.29
CA ILE A 116 -14.90 -27.61 5.24
C ILE A 116 -13.55 -28.30 5.05
N VAL A 117 -13.55 -29.33 4.19
CA VAL A 117 -12.36 -30.14 3.91
C VAL A 117 -11.53 -29.48 2.80
N ALA A 118 -10.25 -29.25 3.08
CA ALA A 118 -9.33 -28.70 2.09
C ALA A 118 -8.99 -29.74 1.01
N PRO A 119 -8.81 -29.33 -0.26
CA PRO A 119 -8.27 -30.21 -1.31
C PRO A 119 -6.87 -30.73 -0.96
N ALA A 120 -6.45 -31.81 -1.62
CA ALA A 120 -5.13 -32.39 -1.41
C ALA A 120 -4.00 -31.37 -1.64
N GLY A 121 -3.08 -31.26 -0.68
CA GLY A 121 -1.97 -30.32 -0.73
C GLY A 121 -2.30 -28.89 -0.31
N LEU A 122 -3.55 -28.62 0.09
CA LEU A 122 -4.00 -27.34 0.61
C LEU A 122 -4.48 -27.49 2.05
N TYR A 123 -4.59 -26.35 2.74
CA TYR A 123 -4.89 -26.28 4.15
C TYR A 123 -6.09 -25.39 4.41
N GLN A 124 -6.93 -25.82 5.34
CA GLN A 124 -7.90 -24.92 5.95
C GLN A 124 -7.15 -24.07 6.98
N PRO A 125 -7.18 -22.73 6.87
CA PRO A 125 -6.55 -21.88 7.87
C PRO A 125 -7.17 -22.13 9.24
N LYS A 126 -6.33 -22.08 10.28
CA LYS A 126 -6.70 -22.42 11.66
C LYS A 126 -6.86 -21.14 12.50
N ARG A 127 -7.55 -21.26 13.64
CA ARG A 127 -7.63 -20.23 14.69
C ARG A 127 -8.04 -18.85 14.15
N GLY A 128 -7.28 -17.79 14.45
CA GLY A 128 -7.59 -16.41 14.06
C GLY A 128 -7.72 -16.24 12.54
N PHE A 129 -6.75 -16.73 11.76
CA PHE A 129 -6.83 -16.73 10.30
C PHE A 129 -8.01 -17.54 9.80
N GLY A 130 -8.22 -18.71 10.39
CA GLY A 130 -9.34 -19.59 10.10
C GLY A 130 -10.70 -18.95 10.34
N LYS A 131 -10.85 -18.22 11.45
CA LYS A 131 -12.08 -17.54 11.82
C LYS A 131 -12.38 -16.40 10.84
N VAL A 132 -11.41 -15.54 10.56
CA VAL A 132 -11.56 -14.48 9.54
C VAL A 132 -11.93 -15.08 8.19
N TRP A 133 -11.25 -16.14 7.77
CA TRP A 133 -11.51 -16.81 6.49
C TRP A 133 -12.91 -17.45 6.43
N ARG A 134 -13.35 -18.16 7.49
CA ARG A 134 -14.67 -18.82 7.51
C ARG A 134 -15.83 -17.83 7.63
N GLU A 135 -15.69 -16.77 8.43
CA GLU A 135 -16.75 -15.81 8.72
C GLU A 135 -16.89 -14.71 7.66
N ASN A 136 -15.90 -14.56 6.77
CA ASN A 136 -15.92 -13.56 5.69
C ASN A 136 -15.86 -14.25 4.32
N PRO A 137 -17.02 -14.58 3.70
CA PRO A 137 -17.05 -15.27 2.40
C PRO A 137 -16.24 -14.57 1.30
N ALA A 138 -16.23 -13.24 1.29
CA ALA A 138 -15.44 -12.44 0.35
C ALA A 138 -13.92 -12.61 0.54
N VAL A 139 -13.46 -12.70 1.79
CA VAL A 139 -12.05 -12.98 2.11
C VAL A 139 -11.69 -14.37 1.63
N ARG A 140 -12.50 -15.37 1.98
CA ARG A 140 -12.30 -16.77 1.56
C ARG A 140 -12.27 -16.94 0.05
N SER A 141 -13.24 -16.38 -0.66
CA SER A 141 -13.30 -16.50 -2.13
C SER A 141 -12.10 -15.83 -2.80
N LYS A 142 -11.58 -14.75 -2.22
CA LYS A 142 -10.51 -13.96 -2.81
C LYS A 142 -9.12 -14.48 -2.47
N LEU A 143 -8.92 -15.07 -1.28
CA LEU A 143 -7.65 -15.70 -0.89
C LEU A 143 -7.49 -17.13 -1.44
N GLY A 144 -8.58 -17.89 -1.54
CA GLY A 144 -8.50 -19.33 -1.72
C GLY A 144 -8.07 -20.05 -0.43
N TRP A 145 -7.51 -21.24 -0.56
CA TRP A 145 -7.03 -22.06 0.56
C TRP A 145 -5.62 -21.67 1.00
N GLY A 146 -5.25 -22.07 2.23
CA GLY A 146 -3.86 -22.01 2.69
C GLY A 146 -3.01 -22.97 1.86
N THR A 147 -1.83 -22.54 1.43
CA THR A 147 -0.86 -23.39 0.72
C THR A 147 0.17 -24.00 1.66
N ILE A 148 0.25 -23.47 2.87
CA ILE A 148 1.06 -23.97 3.99
C ILE A 148 0.25 -23.76 5.28
N GLU A 149 0.63 -24.46 6.36
CA GLU A 149 0.11 -24.13 7.68
C GLU A 149 0.68 -22.79 8.20
N GLU A 150 -0.07 -22.15 9.10
CA GLU A 150 0.37 -20.97 9.84
C GLU A 150 1.70 -21.23 10.56
N ARG A 151 2.61 -20.25 10.45
CA ARG A 151 3.87 -20.23 11.20
C ARG A 151 3.99 -19.00 12.09
N GLY A 152 4.48 -19.21 13.30
CA GLY A 152 4.90 -18.14 14.21
C GLY A 152 6.36 -17.76 13.99
N LEU A 153 6.66 -16.46 14.01
CA LEU A 153 8.01 -15.93 13.75
C LEU A 153 8.23 -14.55 14.37
N ASN A 154 9.50 -14.20 14.61
CA ASN A 154 9.87 -12.83 14.96
C ASN A 154 9.93 -11.97 13.71
N GLY A 155 9.15 -10.89 13.68
CA GLY A 155 9.14 -9.88 12.63
C GLY A 155 9.33 -8.48 13.20
N ALA A 156 9.08 -7.48 12.36
CA ALA A 156 9.14 -6.08 12.75
C ALA A 156 8.00 -5.30 12.11
N ILE A 157 7.53 -4.25 12.78
CA ILE A 157 6.57 -3.30 12.24
C ILE A 157 7.06 -1.88 12.49
N GLN A 158 6.81 -1.00 11.52
CA GLN A 158 6.97 0.43 11.71
C GLN A 158 5.72 1.17 11.20
N PRO A 159 5.02 1.95 12.05
CA PRO A 159 3.90 2.76 11.63
C PRO A 159 4.37 4.07 10.96
N PHE A 160 3.62 4.49 9.95
CA PHE A 160 3.79 5.74 9.21
C PHE A 160 2.49 6.55 9.27
N GLU A 161 2.53 7.81 8.84
CA GLU A 161 1.37 8.71 8.84
C GLU A 161 0.19 8.13 8.03
N ARG A 162 0.49 7.44 6.93
CA ARG A 162 -0.50 6.93 5.98
C ARG A 162 -0.36 5.43 5.70
N GLY A 163 0.11 4.67 6.69
CA GLY A 163 0.20 3.23 6.58
C GLY A 163 1.17 2.61 7.56
N LEU A 164 1.67 1.44 7.22
CA LEU A 164 2.71 0.75 7.98
C LEU A 164 3.62 -0.04 7.05
N MET A 165 4.83 -0.32 7.51
CA MET A 165 5.63 -1.41 6.97
C MET A 165 5.66 -2.57 7.97
N LEU A 166 5.59 -3.78 7.44
CA LEU A 166 5.73 -5.04 8.16
C LEU A 166 6.85 -5.84 7.51
N TRP A 167 7.70 -6.48 8.30
CA TRP A 167 8.72 -7.39 7.82
C TRP A 167 8.56 -8.76 8.44
N SER A 168 8.69 -9.79 7.60
CA SER A 168 8.92 -11.18 8.04
C SER A 168 10.18 -11.75 7.39
N PRO A 169 10.94 -12.62 8.08
CA PRO A 169 12.09 -13.31 7.51
C PRO A 169 11.79 -14.11 6.25
N GLN A 170 10.58 -14.64 6.07
CA GLN A 170 10.24 -15.48 4.93
C GLN A 170 9.66 -14.69 3.76
N LEU A 171 8.88 -13.64 4.01
CA LEU A 171 8.20 -12.89 2.95
C LEU A 171 8.77 -11.48 2.72
N GLY A 172 9.72 -11.00 3.53
CA GLY A 172 10.34 -9.70 3.31
C GLY A 172 9.46 -8.54 3.74
N ILE A 173 9.69 -7.35 3.19
CA ILE A 173 9.03 -6.11 3.61
C ILE A 173 7.72 -5.93 2.84
N HIS A 174 6.66 -5.63 3.56
CA HIS A 174 5.35 -5.28 3.03
C HIS A 174 5.02 -3.86 3.45
N ALA A 175 4.82 -2.96 2.48
CA ALA A 175 4.28 -1.62 2.72
C ALA A 175 2.77 -1.66 2.51
N LEU A 176 2.00 -1.42 3.58
CA LEU A 176 0.54 -1.36 3.57
C LEU A 176 0.13 0.11 3.65
N TYR A 177 -0.54 0.61 2.62
CA TYR A 177 -0.98 2.00 2.53
C TYR A 177 -2.43 2.16 2.98
N ASN A 178 -2.78 3.28 3.62
CA ASN A 178 -4.16 3.60 4.02
C ASN A 178 -5.13 3.74 2.84
N SER A 179 -4.62 3.80 1.60
CA SER A 179 -5.43 3.71 0.37
C SER A 179 -6.01 2.31 0.12
N GLY A 180 -5.68 1.32 0.95
CA GLY A 180 -6.05 -0.08 0.75
C GLY A 180 -5.17 -0.82 -0.25
N ARG A 181 -4.07 -0.20 -0.70
CA ARG A 181 -3.06 -0.82 -1.57
C ARG A 181 -1.86 -1.31 -0.76
N TRP A 182 -1.18 -2.34 -1.23
CA TRP A 182 0.08 -2.80 -0.63
C TRP A 182 1.14 -3.13 -1.68
N GLN A 183 2.40 -3.13 -1.28
CA GLN A 183 3.56 -3.51 -2.10
C GLN A 183 4.57 -4.33 -1.29
N ARG A 184 5.37 -5.16 -1.98
CA ARG A 184 6.42 -6.00 -1.42
C ARG A 184 7.82 -5.53 -1.84
N PHE A 185 8.81 -5.69 -0.96
CA PHE A 185 10.22 -5.39 -1.19
C PHE A 185 11.13 -6.46 -0.59
#